data_AF-A0AB73U0J8-F1
#
_entry.id   AF-A0AB73U0J8-F1
#
_cell.length_a   1.000
_cell.length_b   1.000
_cell.length_c   1.000
_cell.angle_alpha   90.00
_cell.angle_beta   90.00
_cell.angle_gamma   90.00
#
_symmetry.space_group_name_H-M   'P 1'
#
loop_
_entity.id
_entity.type
_entity.pdbx_description
1 polymer ?
#
loop_
_entity_poly.entity_id
_entity_poly.type
_entity_poly.pdbx_seq_one_letter_code
_entity_poly.pdbx_strand_id
1 'polypeptide(L)'
;MLSLAGCSSTISGSATTSTSDSATTTRVPTTTAGPAPITFDPCKDIPVSVVAQLGLVGPPRPDRQSGGGTENVFCMYDSTGAYFLTIAASNYTLDQWRKANNYWGYQELEIGGRPSLFGYGKPEPDTESCAINIAASTGVYGVLVGTAHHSFAPYPGCLDAARKSAEILVPYLPQ
;
A
#
# COMPACT_ATOMS: atom_id res chain seq x y z
N MET A 1 19.60 60.85 43.60
CA MET A 1 19.80 61.19 42.18
C MET A 1 18.45 61.02 41.50
N LEU A 2 17.63 62.07 41.33
CA LEU A 2 17.49 62.91 40.10
C LEU A 2 17.46 62.05 38.82
N SER A 3 16.38 62.02 38.01
CA SER A 3 15.67 63.18 37.45
C SER A 3 14.20 62.90 37.04
N LEU A 4 13.38 63.95 37.09
CA LEU A 4 12.13 64.10 36.33
C LEU A 4 12.44 64.33 34.83
N ALA A 5 11.57 63.83 33.95
CA ALA A 5 11.16 64.53 32.72
C ALA A 5 9.83 63.96 32.23
N GLY A 6 8.81 64.83 32.14
CA GLY A 6 7.60 64.58 31.38
C GLY A 6 7.70 65.22 29.99
N CYS A 7 6.77 64.86 29.10
CA CYS A 7 6.11 65.76 28.13
C CYS A 7 5.11 64.94 27.29
N SER A 8 3.82 65.30 27.38
CA SER A 8 2.83 65.04 26.32
C SER A 8 2.99 66.08 25.22
N SER A 9 2.81 65.67 23.96
CA SER A 9 2.30 66.54 22.88
C SER A 9 1.68 65.68 21.78
N THR A 10 0.47 66.08 21.41
CA THR A 10 -0.50 65.45 20.51
C THR A 10 -0.05 65.52 19.05
N ILE A 11 -0.23 64.45 18.28
CA ILE A 11 -0.28 64.50 16.81
C ILE A 11 -1.71 64.20 16.36
N SER A 12 -2.28 65.17 15.65
CA SER A 12 -3.54 65.11 14.92
C SER A 12 -3.38 64.24 13.68
N GLY A 13 -4.34 63.34 13.43
CA GLY A 13 -4.39 62.53 12.21
C GLY A 13 -5.62 61.64 12.19
N SER A 14 -6.73 62.17 11.70
CA SER A 14 -7.91 61.38 11.35
C SER A 14 -7.75 60.78 9.96
N ALA A 15 -8.11 59.50 9.86
CA ALA A 15 -8.44 58.68 8.68
C ALA A 15 -7.41 58.54 7.55
N THR A 16 -6.97 57.31 7.31
CA THR A 16 -7.12 56.61 6.01
C THR A 16 -7.00 55.11 6.25
N THR A 17 -8.08 54.38 5.98
CA THR A 17 -8.11 52.92 5.81
C THR A 17 -7.07 52.53 4.77
N SER A 18 -5.98 51.91 5.22
CA SER A 18 -5.03 51.24 4.33
C SER A 18 -5.11 49.75 4.62
N THR A 19 -5.62 49.05 3.62
CA THR A 19 -5.65 47.61 3.44
C THR A 19 -4.27 47.03 3.77
N SER A 20 -4.15 46.38 4.93
CA SER A 20 -3.02 45.50 5.19
C SER A 20 -3.39 44.10 4.72
N ASP A 21 -2.62 43.62 3.75
CA ASP A 21 -2.67 42.27 3.19
C ASP A 21 -2.95 41.23 4.28
N SER A 22 -4.18 40.72 4.27
CA SER A 22 -4.49 39.48 4.98
C SER A 22 -3.66 38.40 4.30
N ALA A 23 -2.60 37.98 4.98
CA ALA A 23 -1.88 36.77 4.66
C ALA A 23 -2.91 35.67 4.40
N THR A 24 -3.12 35.35 3.13
CA THR A 24 -3.97 34.25 2.72
C THR A 24 -3.20 33.01 3.12
N THR A 25 -3.42 32.57 4.35
CA THR A 25 -3.12 31.20 4.75
C THR A 25 -4.01 30.35 3.86
N THR A 26 -3.48 29.94 2.70
CA THR A 26 -4.07 28.90 1.87
C THR A 26 -4.09 27.66 2.75
N ARG A 27 -5.19 27.52 3.49
CA ARG A 27 -5.51 26.30 4.22
C ARG A 27 -5.70 25.27 3.13
N VAL A 28 -4.65 24.47 2.92
CA VAL A 28 -4.76 23.22 2.18
C VAL A 28 -6.00 22.54 2.73
N PRO A 29 -7.00 22.21 1.91
CA PRO A 29 -8.13 21.45 2.40
C PRO A 29 -7.55 20.13 2.91
N THR A 30 -7.55 19.94 4.22
CA THR A 30 -7.40 18.61 4.80
C THR A 30 -8.66 17.88 4.37
N THR A 31 -8.60 17.23 3.21
CA THR A 31 -9.64 16.32 2.79
C THR A 31 -9.72 15.27 3.89
N THR A 32 -10.77 15.36 4.72
CA THR A 32 -11.25 14.27 5.58
C THR A 32 -11.86 13.17 4.70
N ALA A 33 -11.23 12.87 3.56
CA ALA A 33 -11.49 11.66 2.84
C ALA A 33 -10.69 10.61 3.60
N GLY A 34 -11.39 9.62 4.17
CA GLY A 34 -10.73 8.38 4.56
C GLY A 34 -9.94 7.80 3.37
N PRO A 35 -9.13 6.77 3.60
CA PRO A 35 -8.44 6.06 2.53
C PRO A 35 -9.42 5.76 1.37
N ALA A 36 -8.97 5.94 0.13
CA ALA A 36 -9.80 5.65 -1.03
C ALA A 36 -10.33 4.20 -0.93
N PRO A 37 -11.64 3.97 -1.19
CA PRO A 37 -12.21 2.64 -1.08
C PRO A 37 -11.56 1.71 -2.11
N ILE A 38 -11.35 0.45 -1.72
CA ILE A 38 -10.82 -0.56 -2.63
C ILE A 38 -11.93 -0.98 -3.60
N THR A 39 -11.75 -0.65 -4.87
CA THR A 39 -12.72 -0.98 -5.94
C THR A 39 -12.40 -2.28 -6.66
N PHE A 40 -11.14 -2.75 -6.59
CA PHE A 40 -10.71 -3.99 -7.22
C PHE A 40 -11.01 -5.20 -6.33
N ASP A 41 -11.75 -6.18 -6.87
CA ASP A 41 -12.05 -7.46 -6.25
C ASP A 41 -11.26 -8.57 -6.96
N PRO A 42 -10.13 -9.05 -6.38
CA PRO A 42 -9.26 -10.03 -7.03
C PRO A 42 -9.93 -11.37 -7.36
N CYS A 43 -11.07 -11.71 -6.74
CA CYS A 43 -11.80 -12.92 -7.08
C CYS A 43 -12.70 -12.75 -8.31
N LYS A 44 -13.05 -11.52 -8.69
CA LYS A 44 -14.00 -11.21 -9.76
C LYS A 44 -13.35 -10.57 -10.97
N ASP A 45 -12.37 -9.69 -10.72
CA ASP A 45 -11.80 -8.82 -11.74
C ASP A 45 -10.63 -9.49 -12.48
N ILE A 46 -10.09 -10.59 -11.93
CA ILE A 46 -9.04 -11.39 -12.60
C ILE A 46 -9.72 -12.43 -13.49
N PRO A 47 -9.43 -12.46 -14.80
CA PRO A 47 -10.03 -13.43 -15.70
C PRO A 47 -9.68 -14.88 -15.31
N VAL A 48 -10.65 -15.78 -15.45
CA VAL A 48 -10.47 -17.22 -15.16
C VAL A 48 -9.32 -17.84 -15.97
N SER A 49 -9.08 -17.35 -17.20
CA SER A 49 -7.95 -17.79 -18.01
C SER A 49 -6.60 -17.46 -17.38
N VAL A 50 -6.49 -16.32 -16.67
CA VAL A 50 -5.29 -15.91 -15.94
C VAL A 50 -5.10 -16.76 -14.68
N VAL A 51 -6.19 -17.04 -13.96
CA VAL A 51 -6.18 -17.97 -12.81
C VAL A 51 -5.65 -19.35 -13.25
N ALA A 52 -6.13 -19.86 -14.39
CA ALA A 52 -5.64 -21.12 -14.95
C ALA A 52 -4.17 -21.03 -15.41
N GLN A 53 -3.75 -19.91 -16.02
CA GLN A 53 -2.36 -19.67 -16.42
C GLN A 53 -1.40 -19.69 -15.22
N LEU A 54 -1.86 -19.24 -14.06
CA LEU A 54 -1.11 -19.26 -12.79
C LEU A 54 -1.04 -20.66 -12.15
N GLY A 55 -1.70 -21.68 -12.73
CA GLY A 55 -1.75 -23.03 -12.18
C GLY A 55 -2.62 -23.15 -10.93
N LEU A 56 -3.56 -22.23 -10.73
CA LEU A 56 -4.44 -22.19 -9.57
C LEU A 56 -5.64 -23.11 -9.76
N VAL A 57 -6.04 -23.78 -8.69
CA VAL A 57 -7.06 -24.84 -8.70
C VAL A 57 -8.09 -24.65 -7.59
N GLY A 58 -9.22 -25.30 -7.79
CA GLY A 58 -10.35 -25.23 -6.88
C GLY A 58 -11.11 -23.90 -6.97
N PRO A 59 -12.17 -23.75 -6.17
CA PRO A 59 -12.92 -22.50 -6.10
C PRO A 59 -12.09 -21.40 -5.39
N PRO A 60 -12.15 -20.14 -5.85
CA PRO A 60 -11.56 -19.02 -5.12
C PRO A 60 -12.19 -18.87 -3.74
N ARG A 61 -11.37 -18.51 -2.75
CA ARG A 61 -11.82 -18.22 -1.39
C ARG A 61 -11.68 -16.71 -1.12
N PRO A 62 -12.79 -15.93 -1.20
CA PRO A 62 -12.75 -14.51 -0.90
C PRO A 62 -12.63 -14.25 0.59
N ASP A 63 -11.87 -13.23 0.97
CA ASP A 63 -11.83 -12.70 2.33
C ASP A 63 -11.71 -11.16 2.31
N ARG A 64 -12.26 -10.50 3.34
CA ARG A 64 -12.20 -9.04 3.50
C ARG A 64 -11.90 -8.70 4.95
N GLN A 65 -10.85 -7.92 5.17
CA GLN A 65 -10.40 -7.52 6.50
C GLN A 65 -10.24 -6.01 6.58
N SER A 66 -10.79 -5.40 7.62
CA SER A 66 -10.68 -3.96 7.87
C SER A 66 -10.28 -3.70 9.32
N GLY A 67 -9.32 -2.82 9.54
CA GLY A 67 -8.87 -2.45 10.89
C GLY A 67 -7.76 -1.41 10.85
N GLY A 68 -7.71 -0.53 11.86
CA GLY A 68 -6.64 0.48 11.98
C GLY A 68 -6.55 1.45 10.80
N GLY A 69 -7.68 1.71 10.11
CA GLY A 69 -7.70 2.53 8.89
C GLY A 69 -7.17 1.81 7.64
N THR A 70 -6.86 0.52 7.72
CA THR A 70 -6.50 -0.30 6.56
C THR A 70 -7.67 -1.19 6.16
N GLU A 71 -7.91 -1.28 4.86
CA GLU A 71 -8.82 -2.26 4.26
C GLU A 71 -8.00 -3.23 3.40
N ASN A 72 -8.39 -4.49 3.40
CA ASN A 72 -7.80 -5.52 2.56
C ASN A 72 -8.90 -6.37 1.94
N VAL A 73 -8.76 -6.65 0.64
CA VAL A 73 -9.61 -7.59 -0.09
C VAL A 73 -8.70 -8.68 -0.63
N PHE A 74 -9.00 -9.93 -0.30
CA PHE A 74 -8.20 -11.09 -0.65
C PHE A 74 -8.98 -12.05 -1.54
N CYS A 75 -8.23 -12.70 -2.43
CA CYS A 75 -8.67 -13.91 -3.09
C CYS A 75 -7.61 -14.99 -2.93
N MET A 76 -7.96 -16.08 -2.24
CA MET A 76 -7.04 -17.16 -1.92
C MET A 76 -7.31 -18.37 -2.80
N TYR A 77 -6.24 -19.00 -3.26
CA TYR A 77 -6.26 -20.16 -4.15
C TYR A 77 -5.28 -21.23 -3.69
N ASP A 78 -5.60 -22.47 -4.02
CA ASP A 78 -4.62 -23.56 -4.01
C ASP A 78 -3.90 -23.60 -5.38
N SER A 79 -2.66 -24.07 -5.42
CA SER A 79 -1.92 -24.28 -6.67
C SER A 79 -1.68 -25.77 -6.90
N THR A 80 -1.60 -26.17 -8.17
CA THR A 80 -1.07 -27.51 -8.54
C THR A 80 0.36 -27.74 -8.03
N GLY A 81 1.07 -26.67 -7.69
CA GLY A 81 2.44 -26.66 -7.19
C GLY A 81 2.65 -26.98 -5.71
N ALA A 82 1.61 -27.41 -4.99
CA ALA A 82 1.62 -27.64 -3.54
C ALA A 82 1.95 -26.37 -2.70
N TYR A 83 1.55 -25.21 -3.21
CA TYR A 83 1.57 -23.93 -2.50
C TYR A 83 0.21 -23.24 -2.60
N PHE A 84 0.03 -22.20 -1.80
CA PHE A 84 -1.11 -21.30 -1.78
C PHE A 84 -0.73 -19.98 -2.39
N LEU A 85 -1.64 -19.39 -3.16
CA LEU A 85 -1.49 -18.05 -3.70
C LEU A 85 -2.65 -17.18 -3.23
N THR A 86 -2.34 -16.06 -2.62
CA THR A 86 -3.31 -15.03 -2.27
C THR A 86 -3.04 -13.77 -3.08
N ILE A 87 -4.06 -13.32 -3.79
CA ILE A 87 -4.05 -12.04 -4.49
C ILE A 87 -4.78 -11.04 -3.59
N ALA A 88 -4.12 -9.94 -3.28
CA ALA A 88 -4.61 -8.93 -2.35
C ALA A 88 -4.76 -7.58 -3.05
N ALA A 89 -5.77 -6.82 -2.63
CA ALA A 89 -5.85 -5.39 -2.82
C ALA A 89 -5.88 -4.74 -1.45
N SER A 90 -5.11 -3.68 -1.26
CA SER A 90 -5.07 -2.97 0.01
C SER A 90 -4.87 -1.48 -0.18
N ASN A 91 -5.32 -0.70 0.79
CA ASN A 91 -5.15 0.75 0.81
C ASN A 91 -3.93 1.23 1.61
N TYR A 92 -3.07 0.31 2.10
CA TYR A 92 -1.77 0.68 2.65
C TYR A 92 -0.71 0.89 1.55
N THR A 93 0.34 1.64 1.86
CA THR A 93 1.48 1.92 0.96
C THR A 93 2.68 1.00 1.22
N LEU A 94 3.61 0.89 0.26
CA LEU A 94 4.86 0.13 0.45
C LEU A 94 5.67 0.61 1.67
N ASP A 95 5.65 1.92 1.94
CA ASP A 95 6.32 2.49 3.12
C ASP A 95 5.66 2.08 4.43
N GLN A 96 4.33 2.04 4.48
CA GLN A 96 3.60 1.55 5.65
C GLN A 96 3.87 0.08 5.88
N TRP A 97 3.90 -0.72 4.81
CA TRP A 97 4.21 -2.15 4.89
C TRP A 97 5.63 -2.40 5.42
N ARG A 98 6.63 -1.67 4.91
CA ARG A 98 8.01 -1.72 5.40
C ARG A 98 8.10 -1.37 6.88
N LYS A 99 7.37 -0.35 7.32
CA LYS A 99 7.37 0.12 8.73
C LYS A 99 6.63 -0.82 9.68
N ALA A 100 5.68 -1.61 9.18
CA ALA A 100 4.98 -2.60 10.01
C ALA A 100 5.91 -3.68 10.56
N ASN A 101 7.08 -3.89 9.93
CA ASN A 101 8.16 -4.75 10.42
C ASN A 101 7.71 -6.19 10.74
N ASN A 102 6.69 -6.68 10.03
CA ASN A 102 6.17 -8.05 10.15
C ASN A 102 6.79 -9.01 9.12
N TYR A 103 7.65 -8.49 8.24
CA TYR A 103 8.36 -9.24 7.20
C TYR A 103 9.86 -8.99 7.33
N TRP A 104 10.66 -9.91 6.81
CA TRP A 104 12.12 -9.80 6.75
C TRP A 104 12.65 -10.08 5.35
N GLY A 105 13.94 -9.84 5.12
CA GLY A 105 14.58 -10.08 3.83
C GLY A 105 14.06 -9.17 2.71
N TYR A 106 13.76 -7.90 3.04
CA TYR A 106 13.17 -6.96 2.09
C TYR A 106 14.04 -6.78 0.85
N GLN A 107 13.41 -6.81 -0.33
CA GLN A 107 14.06 -6.51 -1.61
C GLN A 107 13.17 -5.57 -2.42
N GLU A 108 13.74 -4.44 -2.86
CA GLU A 108 13.08 -3.54 -3.80
C GLU A 108 13.12 -4.17 -5.20
N LEU A 109 11.96 -4.15 -5.86
CA LEU A 109 11.73 -4.76 -7.15
C LEU A 109 10.96 -3.80 -8.04
N GLU A 110 10.91 -4.12 -9.32
CA GLU A 110 10.01 -3.49 -10.28
C GLU A 110 9.23 -4.57 -11.02
N ILE A 111 7.90 -4.47 -11.01
CA ILE A 111 6.99 -5.40 -11.69
C ILE A 111 6.11 -4.59 -12.63
N GLY A 112 6.22 -4.83 -13.94
CA GLY A 112 5.44 -4.09 -14.95
C GLY A 112 5.63 -2.57 -14.90
N GLY A 113 6.84 -2.09 -14.58
CA GLY A 113 7.13 -0.66 -14.43
C GLY A 113 6.67 -0.05 -13.10
N ARG A 114 6.15 -0.84 -12.17
CA ARG A 114 5.64 -0.36 -10.88
C ARG A 114 6.61 -0.71 -9.75
N PRO A 115 6.98 0.27 -8.89
CA PRO A 115 7.73 -0.01 -7.68
C PRO A 115 7.08 -1.12 -6.89
N SER A 116 7.87 -2.07 -6.43
CA SER A 116 7.41 -3.24 -5.71
C SER A 116 8.36 -3.57 -4.56
N LEU A 117 7.82 -4.18 -3.50
CA LEU A 117 8.61 -4.62 -2.36
C LEU A 117 8.33 -6.09 -2.08
N PHE A 118 9.39 -6.88 -1.95
CA PHE A 118 9.34 -8.27 -1.51
C PHE A 118 9.65 -8.39 -0.01
N GLY A 119 9.17 -9.45 0.63
CA GLY A 119 9.60 -9.87 1.97
C GLY A 119 9.04 -11.25 2.37
N TYR A 120 9.73 -11.94 3.28
CA TYR A 120 9.30 -13.21 3.88
C TYR A 120 8.35 -12.95 5.05
N GLY A 121 7.24 -13.69 5.11
CA GLY A 121 6.13 -13.46 6.05
C GLY A 121 6.15 -14.32 7.31
N LYS A 122 7.10 -15.25 7.44
CA LYS A 122 7.35 -16.04 8.65
C LYS A 122 8.57 -15.49 9.40
N PRO A 123 8.77 -15.76 10.70
CA PRO A 123 9.99 -15.34 11.39
C PRO A 123 11.27 -15.90 10.75
N GLU A 124 12.35 -15.13 10.73
CA GLU A 124 13.64 -15.57 10.19
C GLU A 124 14.14 -16.84 10.92
N PRO A 125 14.69 -17.85 10.21
CA PRO A 125 15.04 -17.90 8.77
C PRO A 125 14.00 -18.60 7.87
N ASP A 126 12.73 -18.67 8.28
CA ASP A 126 11.68 -19.40 7.55
C ASP A 126 11.28 -18.70 6.23
N THR A 127 11.46 -19.42 5.12
CA THR A 127 11.19 -18.95 3.75
C THR A 127 9.93 -19.56 3.12
N GLU A 128 9.09 -20.23 3.91
CA GLU A 128 7.88 -20.94 3.46
C GLU A 128 6.69 -20.02 3.18
N SER A 129 6.84 -18.72 3.43
CA SER A 129 5.86 -17.71 3.03
C SER A 129 6.55 -16.39 2.69
N CYS A 130 6.05 -15.72 1.66
CA CYS A 130 6.53 -14.43 1.23
C CYS A 130 5.42 -13.63 0.54
N ALA A 131 5.68 -12.35 0.33
CA ALA A 131 4.81 -11.46 -0.40
C ALA A 131 5.61 -10.55 -1.34
N ILE A 132 5.04 -10.24 -2.49
CA ILE A 132 5.39 -9.06 -3.29
C ILE A 132 4.21 -8.11 -3.26
N ASN A 133 4.43 -6.88 -2.81
CA ASN A 133 3.46 -5.80 -2.91
C ASN A 133 3.86 -4.85 -4.03
N ILE A 134 2.94 -4.58 -4.95
CA ILE A 134 3.11 -3.72 -6.11
C ILE A 134 2.40 -2.40 -5.83
N ALA A 135 3.10 -1.28 -5.97
CA ALA A 135 2.54 0.05 -5.70
C ALA A 135 1.37 0.38 -6.64
N ALA A 136 0.31 0.95 -6.08
CA ALA A 136 -0.87 1.44 -6.79
C ALA A 136 -1.24 2.85 -6.36
N SER A 137 -2.03 3.56 -7.18
CA SER A 137 -2.53 4.90 -6.85
C SER A 137 -3.33 4.95 -5.55
N THR A 138 -4.02 3.86 -5.21
CA THR A 138 -4.86 3.73 -4.01
C THR A 138 -4.24 2.89 -2.89
N GLY A 139 -2.99 2.43 -3.03
CA GLY A 139 -2.33 1.57 -2.03
C GLY A 139 -1.39 0.54 -2.67
N VAL A 140 -1.68 -0.75 -2.49
CA VAL A 140 -0.90 -1.84 -3.08
C VAL A 140 -1.76 -3.00 -3.58
N TYR A 141 -1.23 -3.72 -4.55
CA TYR A 141 -1.68 -5.07 -4.89
C TYR A 141 -0.66 -6.09 -4.41
N GLY A 142 -1.09 -7.03 -3.58
CA GLY A 142 -0.23 -8.06 -2.99
C GLY A 142 -0.33 -9.38 -3.74
N VAL A 143 0.80 -10.03 -3.92
CA VAL A 143 0.92 -11.43 -4.34
C VAL A 143 1.61 -12.17 -3.20
N LEU A 144 0.84 -12.88 -2.39
CA LEU A 144 1.34 -13.64 -1.26
C LEU A 144 1.40 -15.11 -1.65
N VAL A 145 2.51 -15.75 -1.34
CA VAL A 145 2.73 -17.17 -1.61
C VAL A 145 3.14 -17.83 -0.31
N GLY A 146 2.60 -19.02 -0.04
CA GLY A 146 3.01 -19.81 1.11
C GLY A 146 2.79 -21.30 0.89
N THR A 147 3.46 -22.16 1.66
CA THR A 147 3.31 -23.61 1.54
C THR A 147 3.20 -24.26 2.92
N ALA A 148 2.53 -25.40 2.98
CA ALA A 148 2.55 -26.32 4.13
C ALA A 148 3.33 -27.62 3.80
N HIS A 149 3.91 -27.70 2.60
CA HIS A 149 4.52 -28.89 2.03
C HIS A 149 5.99 -28.65 1.64
N HIS A 150 6.60 -27.56 2.10
CA HIS A 150 7.98 -27.15 1.76
C HIS A 150 8.26 -27.12 0.25
N SER A 151 7.23 -26.84 -0.56
CA SER A 151 7.31 -26.87 -2.02
C SER A 151 6.65 -25.65 -2.64
N PHE A 152 7.32 -25.11 -3.65
CA PHE A 152 6.82 -24.06 -4.53
C PHE A 152 6.85 -24.50 -6.00
N ALA A 153 6.84 -25.81 -6.27
CA ALA A 153 6.99 -26.34 -7.63
C ALA A 153 6.02 -25.64 -8.61
N PRO A 154 6.45 -25.33 -9.84
CA PRO A 154 7.76 -25.62 -10.44
C PRO A 154 8.84 -24.59 -10.10
N TYR A 155 8.60 -23.65 -9.19
CA TYR A 155 9.51 -22.57 -8.88
C TYR A 155 10.61 -23.00 -7.89
N PRO A 156 11.84 -22.44 -8.01
CA PRO A 156 12.94 -22.72 -7.09
C PRO A 156 12.68 -22.30 -5.64
N GLY A 157 11.86 -21.26 -5.44
CA GLY A 157 11.56 -20.74 -4.11
C GLY A 157 10.41 -19.74 -4.11
N CYS A 158 10.12 -19.21 -2.92
CA CYS A 158 8.97 -18.34 -2.71
C CYS A 158 9.05 -17.05 -3.55
N LEU A 159 10.24 -16.42 -3.61
CA LEU A 159 10.45 -15.20 -4.41
C LEU A 159 10.14 -15.45 -5.90
N ASP A 160 10.64 -16.55 -6.48
CA ASP A 160 10.40 -16.87 -7.89
C ASP A 160 8.92 -17.12 -8.17
N ALA A 161 8.24 -17.85 -7.28
CA ALA A 161 6.80 -18.10 -7.38
C ALA A 161 5.98 -16.80 -7.31
N ALA A 162 6.26 -15.95 -6.33
CA ALA A 162 5.58 -14.67 -6.15
C ALA A 162 5.87 -13.72 -7.31
N ARG A 163 7.13 -13.64 -7.77
CA ARG A 163 7.53 -12.77 -8.88
C ARG A 163 6.88 -13.19 -10.18
N LYS A 164 6.93 -14.48 -10.53
CA LYS A 164 6.32 -14.95 -11.77
C LYS A 164 4.82 -14.69 -11.78
N SER A 165 4.17 -14.91 -10.65
CA SER A 165 2.74 -14.65 -10.48
C SER A 165 2.42 -13.15 -10.61
N ALA A 166 3.22 -12.29 -9.97
CA ALA A 166 3.10 -10.84 -10.06
C ALA A 166 3.26 -10.32 -11.50
N GLU A 167 4.22 -10.84 -12.26
CA GLU A 167 4.44 -10.48 -13.68
C GLU A 167 3.26 -10.88 -14.57
N ILE A 168 2.60 -12.00 -14.28
CA ILE A 168 1.38 -12.43 -15.00
C ILE A 168 0.18 -11.56 -14.61
N LEU A 169 0.09 -11.17 -13.35
CA LEU A 169 -1.05 -10.42 -12.81
C LEU A 169 -1.02 -8.94 -13.15
N VAL A 170 0.17 -8.31 -13.21
CA VAL A 170 0.31 -6.85 -13.32
C VAL A 170 -0.49 -6.19 -14.46
N PRO A 171 -0.67 -6.80 -15.65
CA PRO A 171 -1.48 -6.20 -16.71
C PRO A 171 -2.99 -6.10 -16.38
N TYR A 172 -3.46 -6.86 -15.40
CA TYR A 172 -4.86 -6.92 -14.95
C TYR A 172 -5.11 -6.11 -13.68
N LEU A 173 -4.06 -5.54 -13.10
CA LEU A 173 -4.16 -4.71 -11.91
C LEU A 173 -4.40 -3.26 -12.35
N PRO A 174 -5.38 -2.56 -11.76
CA PRO A 174 -5.50 -1.12 -11.96
C PRO A 174 -4.21 -0.37 -11.60
N GLN A 175 -4.08 0.85 -12.13
CA GLN A 175 -2.91 1.70 -11.91
C GLN A 175 -2.89 2.25 -10.48
#